data_AF-A0A2R6E5P8-F1
#
_entry.id   AF-A0A2R6E5P8-F1
#
_cell.length_a   1.000
_cell.length_b   1.000
_cell.length_c   1.000
_cell.angle_alpha   90.00
_cell.angle_beta   90.00
_cell.angle_gamma   90.00
#
_symmetry.space_group_name_H-M   'P 1'
#
loop_
_entity.id
_entity.type
_entity.pdbx_description
1 polymer ?
#
loop_
_entity_poly.entity_id
_entity_poly.type
_entity_poly.pdbx_seq_one_letter_code
_entity_poly.pdbx_strand_id
1 'polypeptide(L)'
;MTSWNRYAWSYLDAVRDAGDTFPTQVEIPPLDADEIATVVEAHYGPDLPEFVDTGKAGRVKTVVFDRWRVGLPRGRSVAVPYPKPNPAWTASWSVRDETASIEAVTFEKLRRVSAGNPGVALAIWAESVTDGQIAPGSIEAFEPGLALDEDAAVVLWTVVAQESVAVDRLTALFDRRPVEATVQGLVERGFVEVTDGRVTVPARALHPAVAALERRGMLW
;
A
#
# COMPACT_ATOMS: atom_id res chain seq x y z
N MET A 1 -4.72 10.55 -8.20
CA MET A 1 -6.03 9.85 -8.18
C MET A 1 -5.79 8.38 -8.48
N THR A 2 -5.34 7.62 -7.50
CA THR A 2 -4.52 6.40 -7.71
C THR A 2 -4.90 5.41 -6.60
N SER A 3 -5.33 4.19 -6.95
CA SER A 3 -5.83 3.12 -6.06
C SER A 3 -7.09 3.39 -5.23
N TRP A 4 -7.15 4.44 -4.40
CA TRP A 4 -8.31 4.73 -3.53
C TRP A 4 -9.62 4.85 -4.31
N ASN A 5 -9.52 5.41 -5.52
CA ASN A 5 -10.64 5.51 -6.44
C ASN A 5 -11.22 4.13 -6.80
N ARG A 6 -10.39 3.09 -6.98
CA ARG A 6 -10.87 1.72 -7.30
C ARG A 6 -11.76 1.15 -6.18
N TYR A 7 -11.40 1.36 -4.91
CA TYR A 7 -12.20 0.84 -3.79
C TYR A 7 -13.48 1.64 -3.57
N ALA A 8 -13.43 2.96 -3.81
CA ALA A 8 -14.64 3.78 -3.89
C ALA A 8 -15.59 3.28 -5.00
N TRP A 9 -15.06 2.85 -6.15
CA TRP A 9 -15.84 2.23 -7.21
C TRP A 9 -16.39 0.86 -6.84
N SER A 10 -15.63 0.00 -6.17
CA SER A 10 -16.13 -1.30 -5.69
C SER A 10 -17.31 -1.15 -4.72
N TYR A 11 -17.27 -0.15 -3.83
CA TYR A 11 -18.41 0.19 -2.98
C TYR A 11 -19.61 0.69 -3.79
N LEU A 12 -19.41 1.59 -4.74
CA LEU A 12 -20.49 2.11 -5.59
C LEU A 12 -21.10 1.03 -6.48
N ASP A 13 -20.31 0.10 -6.99
CA ASP A 13 -20.80 -1.04 -7.75
C ASP A 13 -21.62 -1.99 -6.86
N ALA A 14 -21.09 -2.35 -5.69
CA ALA A 14 -21.79 -3.21 -4.73
C ALA A 14 -23.10 -2.61 -4.19
N VAL A 15 -23.21 -1.26 -4.13
CA VAL A 15 -24.39 -0.57 -3.58
C VAL A 15 -25.35 -0.08 -4.67
N ARG A 16 -24.88 0.17 -5.89
CA ARG A 16 -25.66 0.82 -6.96
C ARG A 16 -25.55 0.21 -8.35
N ASP A 17 -24.85 -0.91 -8.55
CA ASP A 17 -24.66 -1.55 -9.86
C ASP A 17 -24.08 -0.55 -10.90
N ALA A 18 -23.21 0.35 -10.44
CA ALA A 18 -22.70 1.46 -11.25
C ALA A 18 -21.66 1.03 -12.31
N GLY A 19 -21.15 -0.20 -12.24
CA GLY A 19 -20.13 -0.75 -13.15
C GLY A 19 -20.55 -0.76 -14.62
N ASP A 20 -21.83 -0.96 -14.90
CA ASP A 20 -22.37 -0.99 -16.27
C ASP A 20 -22.37 0.37 -16.98
N THR A 21 -22.08 1.46 -16.25
CA THR A 21 -22.13 2.83 -16.79
C THR A 21 -20.82 3.29 -17.43
N PHE A 22 -19.69 2.66 -17.11
CA PHE A 22 -18.37 3.09 -17.59
C PHE A 22 -17.73 2.02 -18.49
N PRO A 23 -17.79 2.19 -19.83
CA PRO A 23 -17.39 1.15 -20.78
C PRO A 23 -15.88 0.91 -20.86
N THR A 24 -15.04 1.69 -20.16
CA THR A 24 -13.58 1.54 -20.21
C THR A 24 -12.97 1.78 -18.84
N GLN A 25 -12.50 0.69 -18.23
CA GLN A 25 -11.66 0.71 -17.04
C GLN A 25 -10.20 0.66 -17.47
N VAL A 26 -9.41 1.68 -17.13
CA VAL A 26 -7.96 1.68 -17.36
C VAL A 26 -7.30 1.13 -16.10
N GLU A 27 -6.74 -0.08 -16.20
CA GLU A 27 -5.89 -0.62 -15.14
C GLU A 27 -4.46 -0.11 -15.30
N ILE A 28 -3.96 0.59 -14.29
CA ILE A 28 -2.53 0.91 -14.19
C ILE A 28 -1.86 -0.29 -13.50
N PRO A 29 -0.93 -0.99 -14.16
CA PRO A 29 -0.23 -2.10 -13.55
C PRO A 29 0.61 -1.61 -12.35
N PRO A 30 0.94 -2.49 -11.38
CA PRO A 30 1.92 -2.17 -10.35
C PRO A 30 3.24 -1.74 -10.98
N LEU A 31 3.74 -0.60 -10.55
CA LEU A 31 5.02 -0.07 -10.99
C LEU A 31 6.16 -0.84 -10.33
N ASP A 32 7.26 -0.99 -11.06
CA ASP A 32 8.49 -1.51 -10.48
C ASP A 32 9.33 -0.43 -9.78
N ALA A 33 10.50 -0.80 -9.25
CA ALA A 33 11.30 0.12 -8.44
C ALA A 33 11.81 1.32 -9.24
N ASP A 34 12.17 1.12 -10.51
CA ASP A 34 12.73 2.16 -11.37
C ASP A 34 11.61 3.12 -11.83
N GLU A 35 10.42 2.57 -12.10
CA GLU A 35 9.22 3.36 -12.39
C GLU A 35 8.74 4.15 -11.17
N ILE A 36 8.80 3.57 -9.96
CA ILE A 36 8.50 4.28 -8.72
C ILE A 36 9.51 5.42 -8.47
N ALA A 37 10.80 5.18 -8.71
CA ALA A 37 11.81 6.23 -8.62
C ALA A 37 11.47 7.41 -9.56
N THR A 38 11.14 7.11 -10.81
CA THR A 38 10.71 8.11 -11.80
C THR A 38 9.50 8.93 -11.31
N VAL A 39 8.52 8.29 -10.67
CA VAL A 39 7.34 8.97 -10.12
C VAL A 39 7.71 9.89 -8.95
N VAL A 40 8.57 9.43 -8.04
CA VAL A 40 9.03 10.20 -6.89
C VAL A 40 9.86 11.40 -7.35
N GLU A 41 10.81 11.19 -8.25
CA GLU A 41 11.63 12.25 -8.87
C GLU A 41 10.76 13.28 -9.60
N ALA A 42 9.76 12.84 -10.37
CA ALA A 42 8.85 13.75 -11.06
C ALA A 42 7.98 14.56 -10.09
N HIS A 43 7.66 14.01 -8.91
CA HIS A 43 6.81 14.68 -7.92
C HIS A 43 7.57 15.69 -7.06
N TYR A 44 8.75 15.32 -6.55
CA TYR A 44 9.55 16.16 -5.65
C TYR A 44 10.62 16.97 -6.38
N GLY A 45 11.00 16.58 -7.59
CA GLY A 45 11.97 17.31 -8.42
C GLY A 45 13.32 17.49 -7.70
N PRO A 46 13.83 18.73 -7.58
CA PRO A 46 15.12 18.99 -6.94
C PRO A 46 15.10 18.83 -5.40
N ASP A 47 13.92 18.73 -4.78
CA ASP A 47 13.76 18.68 -3.33
C ASP A 47 13.82 17.24 -2.78
N LEU A 48 14.56 16.35 -3.46
CA LEU A 48 14.75 14.99 -2.99
C LEU A 48 15.61 14.97 -1.72
N PRO A 49 15.22 14.17 -0.71
CA PRO A 49 15.99 13.98 0.51
C PRO A 49 17.33 13.31 0.23
N GLU A 50 18.26 13.45 1.17
CA GLU A 50 19.51 12.71 1.16
C GLU A 50 19.27 11.23 1.51
N PHE A 51 19.79 10.31 0.69
CA PHE A 51 19.72 8.88 0.96
C PHE A 51 20.83 8.46 1.94
N VAL A 52 20.44 7.94 3.11
CA VAL A 52 21.37 7.55 4.18
C VAL A 52 21.23 6.09 4.57
N ASP A 53 22.34 5.43 4.90
CA ASP A 53 22.33 4.07 5.49
C ASP A 53 22.31 4.17 7.02
N THR A 54 21.22 3.71 7.64
CA THR A 54 21.12 3.64 9.11
C THR A 54 21.82 2.42 9.72
N GLY A 55 22.49 1.58 8.91
CA GLY A 55 23.32 0.48 9.37
C GLY A 55 22.52 -0.76 9.84
N LYS A 56 22.98 -1.93 9.38
CA LYS A 56 22.53 -3.31 9.72
C LYS A 56 21.08 -3.73 9.45
N ALA A 57 20.10 -2.83 9.31
CA ALA A 57 18.70 -3.23 9.06
C ALA A 57 18.33 -3.42 7.57
N GLY A 58 19.16 -2.97 6.62
CA GLY A 58 18.77 -2.84 5.21
C GLY A 58 19.23 -3.93 4.23
N ARG A 59 20.17 -4.82 4.61
CA ARG A 59 20.70 -5.83 3.66
C ARG A 59 19.87 -7.11 3.70
N VAL A 60 18.67 -7.05 3.14
CA VAL A 60 17.86 -8.26 2.90
C VAL A 60 18.56 -9.08 1.81
N LYS A 61 19.38 -10.07 2.21
CA LYS A 61 20.05 -11.04 1.31
C LYS A 61 19.07 -12.13 0.87
N THR A 62 17.96 -11.77 0.26
CA THR A 62 16.92 -12.73 -0.11
C THR A 62 16.68 -12.67 -1.61
N VAL A 63 16.54 -13.86 -2.23
CA VAL A 63 15.99 -14.00 -3.58
C VAL A 63 14.52 -13.62 -3.49
N VAL A 64 14.12 -12.63 -4.31
CA VAL A 64 12.79 -12.04 -4.23
C VAL A 64 11.96 -12.59 -5.37
N PHE A 65 10.73 -12.98 -5.06
CA PHE A 65 9.76 -13.43 -6.05
C PHE A 65 8.74 -12.32 -6.25
N ASP A 66 8.64 -11.83 -7.47
CA ASP A 66 7.54 -10.96 -7.88
C ASP A 66 6.45 -11.78 -8.57
N ARG A 67 5.26 -11.22 -8.76
CA ARG A 67 4.13 -11.92 -9.40
C ARG A 67 3.76 -11.24 -10.70
N TRP A 68 4.01 -11.93 -11.81
CA TRP A 68 3.56 -11.51 -13.12
C TRP A 68 2.13 -11.99 -13.35
N ARG A 69 1.20 -11.08 -13.63
CA ARG A 69 -0.17 -11.48 -14.00
C ARG A 69 -0.20 -11.92 -15.47
N VAL A 70 -0.47 -13.20 -15.69
CA VAL A 70 -0.72 -13.75 -17.03
C VAL A 70 -2.22 -13.77 -17.29
N GLY A 71 -2.64 -13.17 -18.41
CA GLY A 71 -4.02 -13.24 -18.87
C GLY A 71 -4.40 -14.66 -19.31
N LEU A 72 -5.53 -15.15 -18.81
CA LEU A 72 -6.15 -16.43 -19.16
C LEU A 72 -7.42 -16.17 -20.00
N PRO A 73 -7.88 -17.16 -20.78
CA PRO A 73 -9.16 -17.07 -21.49
C PRO A 73 -10.32 -16.75 -20.54
N ARG A 74 -11.34 -16.04 -21.05
CA ARG A 74 -12.52 -15.56 -20.30
C ARG A 74 -12.22 -14.47 -19.25
N GLY A 75 -11.23 -13.62 -19.48
CA GLY A 75 -10.94 -12.46 -18.63
C GLY A 75 -10.37 -12.80 -17.25
N ARG A 76 -9.92 -14.03 -17.06
CA ARG A 76 -9.27 -14.45 -15.81
C ARG A 76 -7.80 -14.06 -15.86
N SER A 77 -7.18 -13.82 -14.71
CA SER A 77 -5.72 -13.67 -14.62
C SER A 77 -5.16 -14.60 -13.57
N VAL A 78 -3.95 -15.11 -13.78
CA VAL A 78 -3.20 -15.87 -12.77
C VAL A 78 -1.89 -15.16 -12.48
N ALA A 79 -1.60 -14.99 -11.20
CA ALA A 79 -0.37 -14.38 -10.73
C ALA A 79 0.72 -15.47 -10.65
N VAL A 80 1.67 -15.45 -11.57
CA VAL A 80 2.78 -16.40 -11.65
C VAL A 80 4.00 -15.82 -10.92
N PRO A 81 4.53 -16.48 -9.89
CA PRO A 81 5.75 -16.01 -9.23
C PRO A 81 6.95 -16.16 -10.17
N TYR A 82 7.74 -15.10 -10.33
CA TYR A 82 9.03 -15.14 -11.03
C TYR A 82 10.12 -14.54 -10.16
N PRO A 83 11.33 -15.13 -10.14
CA PRO A 83 12.44 -14.58 -9.38
C PRO A 83 12.93 -13.27 -10.02
N LYS A 84 12.93 -12.16 -9.26
CA LYS A 84 13.60 -10.90 -9.66
C LYS A 84 14.88 -10.79 -8.81
N PRO A 85 16.08 -10.73 -9.43
CA PRO A 85 17.32 -10.55 -8.69
C PRO A 85 17.25 -9.26 -7.88
N ASN A 86 17.63 -9.34 -6.61
CA ASN A 86 17.56 -8.23 -5.67
C ASN A 86 18.60 -7.16 -6.06
N PRO A 87 18.23 -5.88 -6.23
CA PRO A 87 19.19 -4.83 -6.54
C PRO A 87 20.31 -4.70 -5.48
N ALA A 88 20.05 -5.03 -4.21
CA ALA A 88 21.07 -5.12 -3.16
C ALA A 88 22.15 -6.19 -3.45
N TRP A 89 21.78 -7.26 -4.16
CA TRP A 89 22.67 -8.35 -4.54
C TRP A 89 23.54 -7.96 -5.75
N THR A 90 22.97 -7.32 -6.77
CA THR A 90 23.73 -6.84 -7.94
C THR A 90 24.61 -5.63 -7.61
N ALA A 91 24.13 -4.69 -6.77
CA ALA A 91 24.91 -3.54 -6.33
C ALA A 91 26.12 -3.94 -5.48
N SER A 92 26.05 -5.05 -4.74
CA SER A 92 27.17 -5.57 -3.94
C SER A 92 28.39 -6.02 -4.77
N TRP A 93 28.26 -6.17 -6.09
CA TRP A 93 29.37 -6.50 -7.00
C TRP A 93 30.03 -5.26 -7.62
N SER A 94 29.40 -4.09 -7.52
CA SER A 94 29.91 -2.83 -8.05
C SER A 94 30.11 -1.83 -6.91
N VAL A 95 31.27 -1.91 -6.25
CA VAL A 95 31.76 -1.00 -5.19
C VAL A 95 32.07 0.42 -5.73
N ARG A 96 31.34 0.89 -6.76
CA ARG A 96 31.61 2.18 -7.40
C ARG A 96 30.73 3.31 -6.88
N ASP A 97 29.61 3.02 -6.22
CA ASP A 97 28.70 4.04 -5.70
C ASP A 97 27.82 3.48 -4.56
N GLU A 98 28.21 3.74 -3.32
CA GLU A 98 27.45 3.30 -2.14
C GLU A 98 26.09 4.02 -2.04
N THR A 99 26.01 5.29 -2.42
CA THR A 99 24.77 6.08 -2.41
C THR A 99 23.77 5.53 -3.42
N ALA A 100 24.19 5.29 -4.67
CA ALA A 100 23.32 4.65 -5.67
C ALA A 100 22.83 3.26 -5.24
N SER A 101 23.61 2.54 -4.42
CA SER A 101 23.19 1.26 -3.85
C SER A 101 22.11 1.41 -2.77
N ILE A 102 22.19 2.45 -1.93
CA ILE A 102 21.20 2.73 -0.86
C ILE A 102 19.90 3.24 -1.48
N GLU A 103 19.99 4.09 -2.49
CA GLU A 103 18.87 4.60 -3.26
C GLU A 103 18.08 3.45 -3.91
N ALA A 104 18.76 2.57 -4.63
CA ALA A 104 18.13 1.39 -5.24
C ALA A 104 17.46 0.47 -4.21
N VAL A 105 18.06 0.29 -3.03
CA VAL A 105 17.45 -0.49 -1.94
C VAL A 105 16.24 0.21 -1.35
N THR A 106 16.28 1.54 -1.21
CA THR A 106 15.17 2.36 -0.73
C THR A 106 13.98 2.23 -1.66
N PHE A 107 14.16 2.41 -2.97
CA PHE A 107 13.08 2.30 -3.95
C PHE A 107 12.54 0.87 -4.08
N GLU A 108 13.38 -0.17 -4.00
CA GLU A 108 12.89 -1.55 -3.97
C GLU A 108 12.08 -1.84 -2.70
N LYS A 109 12.46 -1.29 -1.55
CA LYS A 109 11.66 -1.43 -0.32
C LYS A 109 10.34 -0.67 -0.45
N LEU A 110 10.37 0.56 -0.98
CA LEU A 110 9.18 1.36 -1.22
C LEU A 110 8.20 0.66 -2.16
N ARG A 111 8.70 0.10 -3.27
CA ARG A 111 7.91 -0.71 -4.21
C ARG A 111 7.20 -1.87 -3.51
N ARG A 112 7.89 -2.57 -2.60
CA ARG A 112 7.29 -3.69 -1.84
C ARG A 112 6.20 -3.24 -0.90
N VAL A 113 6.44 -2.22 -0.09
CA VAL A 113 5.46 -1.76 0.91
C VAL A 113 4.26 -1.10 0.24
N SER A 114 4.48 -0.38 -0.86
CA SER A 114 3.40 0.22 -1.68
C SER A 114 2.72 -0.75 -2.64
N ALA A 115 3.23 -1.99 -2.78
CA ALA A 115 2.84 -2.95 -3.80
C ALA A 115 2.83 -2.36 -5.23
N GLY A 116 3.79 -1.48 -5.53
CA GLY A 116 3.92 -0.79 -6.82
C GLY A 116 2.85 0.26 -7.09
N ASN A 117 2.07 0.67 -6.09
CA ASN A 117 1.09 1.73 -6.28
C ASN A 117 1.73 3.12 -6.14
N PRO A 118 1.68 3.99 -7.18
CA PRO A 118 2.36 5.29 -7.14
C PRO A 118 1.80 6.23 -6.06
N GLY A 119 0.49 6.23 -5.82
CA GLY A 119 -0.10 7.08 -4.78
C GLY A 119 0.29 6.65 -3.37
N VAL A 120 0.28 5.34 -3.11
CA VAL A 120 0.72 4.78 -1.82
C VAL A 120 2.23 4.98 -1.64
N ALA A 121 3.03 4.82 -2.70
CA ALA A 121 4.46 5.05 -2.66
C ALA A 121 4.80 6.50 -2.29
N LEU A 122 4.14 7.49 -2.91
CA LEU A 122 4.33 8.90 -2.57
C LEU A 122 3.93 9.21 -1.11
N ALA A 123 2.84 8.62 -0.62
CA ALA A 123 2.41 8.81 0.76
C ALA A 123 3.39 8.19 1.76
N ILE A 124 3.81 6.93 1.56
CA ILE A 124 4.82 6.26 2.39
C ILE A 124 6.15 7.05 2.35
N TRP A 125 6.55 7.53 1.17
CA TRP A 125 7.74 8.35 1.03
C TRP A 125 7.66 9.60 1.91
N ALA A 126 6.59 10.38 1.79
CA ALA A 126 6.38 11.59 2.60
C ALA A 126 6.42 11.31 4.11
N GLU A 127 5.84 10.19 4.55
CA GLU A 127 5.88 9.75 5.96
C GLU A 127 7.28 9.28 6.42
N SER A 128 8.09 8.76 5.49
CA SER A 128 9.40 8.16 5.81
C SER A 128 10.54 9.17 5.82
N VAL A 129 10.37 10.31 5.13
CA VAL A 129 11.38 11.38 5.13
C VAL A 129 11.39 12.08 6.48
N THR A 130 12.55 12.05 7.14
CA THR A 130 12.78 12.74 8.42
C THR A 130 13.99 13.64 8.29
N ASP A 131 13.86 14.92 8.69
CA ASP A 131 14.94 15.91 8.66
C ASP A 131 15.66 16.02 7.29
N GLY A 132 14.91 15.87 6.19
CA GLY A 132 15.46 15.92 4.83
C GLY A 132 16.28 14.68 4.43
N GLN A 133 16.20 13.60 5.20
CA GLN A 133 16.88 12.35 4.94
C GLN A 133 15.88 11.20 4.79
N ILE A 134 16.25 10.19 4.00
CA ILE A 134 15.51 8.94 3.89
C ILE A 134 16.47 7.75 3.96
N ALA A 135 16.07 6.74 4.72
CA ALA A 135 16.82 5.50 4.84
C ALA A 135 15.94 4.30 4.47
N PRO A 136 16.49 3.20 3.93
CA PRO A 136 15.74 1.96 3.80
C PRO A 136 15.11 1.53 5.12
N GLY A 137 15.74 1.81 6.27
CA GLY A 137 15.18 1.51 7.58
C GLY A 137 13.88 2.27 7.90
N SER A 138 13.73 3.51 7.43
CA SER A 138 12.58 4.38 7.71
C SER A 138 11.28 3.95 7.00
N ILE A 139 11.39 3.22 5.89
CA ILE A 139 10.23 2.68 5.18
C ILE A 139 9.78 1.40 5.88
N GLU A 140 8.84 1.48 6.79
CA GLU A 140 8.38 0.32 7.57
C GLU A 140 7.32 -0.49 6.83
N ALA A 141 7.50 -1.82 6.79
CA ALA A 141 6.48 -2.72 6.30
C ALA A 141 5.42 -2.91 7.38
N PHE A 142 4.15 -2.87 6.99
CA PHE A 142 3.06 -3.23 7.90
C PHE A 142 2.98 -4.75 8.04
N GLU A 143 3.18 -5.24 9.27
CA GLU A 143 2.92 -6.63 9.63
C GLU A 143 1.54 -6.73 10.27
N PRO A 144 0.51 -7.21 9.53
CA PRO A 144 -0.81 -7.36 10.12
C PRO A 144 -0.75 -8.35 11.29
N GLY A 145 -1.33 -7.95 12.43
CA GLY A 145 -1.61 -8.85 13.54
C GLY A 145 -2.67 -9.90 13.21
N LEU A 146 -3.25 -10.52 14.26
CA LEU A 146 -4.30 -11.54 14.15
C LEU A 146 -5.46 -11.16 13.20
N ALA A 147 -6.11 -12.18 12.64
CA ALA A 147 -7.19 -12.05 11.66
C ALA A 147 -8.31 -11.10 12.14
N LEU A 148 -8.80 -10.27 11.20
CA LEU A 148 -9.98 -9.42 11.41
C LEU A 148 -11.19 -10.29 11.71
N ASP A 149 -12.02 -9.93 12.69
CA ASP A 149 -13.37 -10.49 12.85
C ASP A 149 -14.34 -9.86 11.84
N GLU A 150 -15.62 -10.25 11.88
CA GLU A 150 -16.61 -9.75 10.92
C GLU A 150 -16.91 -8.25 11.09
N ASP A 151 -17.01 -7.77 12.34
CA ASP A 151 -17.26 -6.36 12.64
C ASP A 151 -16.10 -5.49 12.16
N ALA A 152 -14.88 -5.89 12.49
CA ALA A 152 -13.65 -5.23 12.06
C ALA A 152 -13.52 -5.22 10.54
N ALA A 153 -13.87 -6.31 9.86
CA ALA A 153 -13.81 -6.37 8.40
C ALA A 153 -14.81 -5.42 7.73
N VAL A 154 -16.06 -5.37 8.19
CA VAL A 154 -17.08 -4.47 7.62
C VAL A 154 -16.76 -3.00 7.87
N VAL A 155 -16.29 -2.66 9.08
CA VAL A 155 -15.86 -1.29 9.40
C VAL A 155 -14.65 -0.90 8.55
N LEU A 156 -13.63 -1.76 8.46
CA LEU A 156 -12.43 -1.50 7.67
C LEU A 156 -12.76 -1.35 6.17
N TRP A 157 -13.64 -2.21 5.63
CA TRP A 157 -14.12 -2.08 4.24
C TRP A 157 -14.75 -0.72 3.97
N THR A 158 -15.56 -0.22 4.90
CA THR A 158 -16.20 1.10 4.78
C THR A 158 -15.17 2.22 4.77
N VAL A 159 -14.16 2.15 5.63
CA VAL A 159 -13.08 3.15 5.67
C VAL A 159 -12.23 3.10 4.39
N VAL A 160 -11.86 1.91 3.92
CA VAL A 160 -11.11 1.71 2.66
C VAL A 160 -11.90 2.26 1.45
N ALA A 161 -13.22 2.07 1.43
CA ALA A 161 -14.08 2.54 0.35
C ALA A 161 -14.23 4.07 0.33
N GLN A 162 -14.27 4.71 1.50
CA GLN A 162 -14.58 6.14 1.62
C GLN A 162 -13.36 7.03 1.82
N GLU A 163 -12.15 6.46 1.92
CA GLU A 163 -10.88 7.15 2.20
C GLU A 163 -10.76 7.75 3.61
N SER A 164 -11.81 8.43 4.05
CA SER A 164 -11.89 9.03 5.38
C SER A 164 -13.34 9.09 5.84
N VAL A 165 -13.65 8.50 7.01
CA VAL A 165 -15.02 8.45 7.54
C VAL A 165 -15.06 8.98 8.96
N ALA A 166 -16.00 9.87 9.26
CA ALA A 166 -16.21 10.32 10.64
C ALA A 166 -16.68 9.15 11.53
N VAL A 167 -16.18 9.07 12.76
CA VAL A 167 -16.58 8.04 13.74
C VAL A 167 -18.11 8.07 13.95
N ASP A 168 -18.70 9.26 14.10
CA ASP A 168 -20.15 9.42 14.25
C ASP A 168 -20.95 8.83 13.08
N ARG A 169 -20.40 8.93 11.86
CA ARG A 169 -21.02 8.34 10.66
C ARG A 169 -20.92 6.81 10.68
N LEU A 170 -19.79 6.26 11.10
CA LEU A 170 -19.65 4.80 11.28
C LEU A 170 -20.62 4.30 12.34
N THR A 171 -20.74 4.99 13.47
CA THR A 171 -21.71 4.68 14.54
C THR A 171 -23.15 4.74 14.04
N ALA A 172 -23.49 5.74 13.21
CA ALA A 172 -24.82 5.83 12.61
C ALA A 172 -25.10 4.71 11.58
N LEU A 173 -24.10 4.28 10.80
CA LEU A 173 -24.24 3.20 9.81
C LEU A 173 -24.29 1.81 10.45
N PHE A 174 -23.64 1.64 11.60
CA PHE A 174 -23.50 0.37 12.29
C PHE A 174 -23.99 0.48 13.75
N ASP A 175 -25.15 1.08 13.95
CA ASP A 175 -25.75 1.38 15.26
C ASP A 175 -25.92 0.15 16.19
N ARG A 176 -26.01 -1.06 15.63
CA ARG A 176 -26.08 -2.32 16.39
C ARG A 176 -24.74 -3.01 16.62
N ARG A 177 -23.62 -2.42 16.17
CA ARG A 177 -22.26 -2.98 16.30
C ARG A 177 -21.44 -2.12 17.27
N PRO A 178 -20.43 -2.68 17.95
CA PRO A 178 -19.60 -1.93 18.90
C PRO A 178 -18.53 -1.09 18.17
N VAL A 179 -18.96 -0.10 17.37
CA VAL A 179 -18.09 0.66 16.43
C VAL A 179 -16.85 1.24 17.11
N GLU A 180 -17.00 1.89 18.27
CA GLU A 180 -15.87 2.50 18.97
C GLU A 180 -14.82 1.46 19.38
N ALA A 181 -15.25 0.33 19.93
CA ALA A 181 -14.35 -0.77 20.31
C ALA A 181 -13.72 -1.44 19.08
N THR A 182 -14.48 -1.58 17.99
CA THR A 182 -13.97 -2.09 16.72
C THR A 182 -12.92 -1.17 16.11
N VAL A 183 -13.17 0.14 16.08
CA VAL A 183 -12.21 1.15 15.60
C VAL A 183 -10.97 1.14 16.47
N GLN A 184 -11.12 1.12 17.80
CA GLN A 184 -9.98 1.01 18.71
C GLN A 184 -9.14 -0.26 18.41
N GLY A 185 -9.79 -1.40 18.22
CA GLY A 185 -9.10 -2.64 17.86
C GLY A 185 -8.37 -2.56 16.52
N LEU A 186 -8.92 -1.84 15.53
CA LEU A 186 -8.25 -1.59 14.25
C LEU A 186 -7.05 -0.63 14.41
N VAL A 187 -7.17 0.38 15.28
CA VAL A 187 -6.07 1.31 15.62
C VAL A 187 -4.93 0.59 16.30
N GLU A 188 -5.21 -0.23 17.31
CA GLU A 188 -4.21 -1.02 18.05
C GLU A 188 -3.44 -1.98 17.13
N ARG A 189 -4.09 -2.43 16.05
CA ARG A 189 -3.47 -3.28 15.01
C ARG A 189 -2.84 -2.49 13.88
N GLY A 190 -2.94 -1.15 13.89
CA GLY A 190 -2.39 -0.24 12.88
C GLY A 190 -3.10 -0.27 11.52
N PHE A 191 -4.30 -0.87 11.42
CA PHE A 191 -5.09 -0.91 10.18
C PHE A 191 -5.74 0.44 9.88
N VAL A 192 -6.05 1.21 10.90
CA VAL A 192 -6.62 2.55 10.78
C VAL A 192 -5.94 3.49 11.77
N GLU A 193 -6.09 4.78 11.53
CA GLU A 193 -5.73 5.84 12.45
C GLU A 193 -6.94 6.75 12.63
N VAL A 194 -6.98 7.47 13.76
CA VAL A 194 -8.03 8.44 14.06
C VAL A 194 -7.41 9.80 14.24
N THR A 195 -7.83 10.76 13.42
CA THR A 195 -7.40 12.17 13.51
C THR A 195 -8.63 13.04 13.36
N ASP A 196 -8.82 13.99 14.28
CA ASP A 196 -9.96 14.92 14.29
C ASP A 196 -11.33 14.22 14.18
N GLY A 197 -11.49 13.08 14.84
CA GLY A 197 -12.74 12.29 14.83
C GLY A 197 -13.02 11.57 13.52
N ARG A 198 -12.04 11.50 12.61
CA ARG A 198 -12.13 10.77 11.34
C ARG A 198 -11.20 9.57 11.35
N VAL A 199 -11.69 8.47 10.82
CA VAL A 199 -10.97 7.22 10.64
C VAL A 199 -10.43 7.17 9.21
N THR A 200 -9.13 6.92 9.06
CA THR A 200 -8.43 6.76 7.77
C THR A 200 -7.58 5.49 7.79
N VAL A 201 -7.23 4.95 6.62
CA VAL A 201 -6.24 3.87 6.52
C VAL A 201 -4.88 4.50 6.21
N PRO A 202 -3.85 4.32 7.06
CA PRO A 202 -2.53 4.84 6.77
C PRO A 202 -1.98 4.17 5.51
N ALA A 203 -1.15 4.87 4.74
CA ALA A 203 -0.72 4.41 3.41
C ALA A 203 -0.09 3.00 3.45
N ARG A 204 0.77 2.76 4.44
CA ARG A 204 1.42 1.45 4.68
C ARG A 204 0.45 0.29 4.97
N ALA A 205 -0.75 0.58 5.49
CA ALA A 205 -1.74 -0.43 5.84
C ALA A 205 -2.75 -0.70 4.71
N LEU A 206 -2.82 0.14 3.67
CA LEU A 206 -3.84 0.02 2.62
C LEU A 206 -3.78 -1.33 1.91
N HIS A 207 -2.62 -1.74 1.41
CA HIS A 207 -2.51 -2.99 0.67
C HIS A 207 -2.77 -4.23 1.57
N PRO A 208 -2.19 -4.32 2.78
CA PRO A 208 -2.54 -5.36 3.74
C PRO A 208 -4.02 -5.40 4.15
N ALA A 209 -4.66 -4.24 4.32
CA ALA A 209 -6.09 -4.13 4.61
C ALA A 209 -6.91 -4.74 3.47
N VAL A 210 -6.63 -4.34 2.23
CA VAL A 210 -7.30 -4.88 1.04
C VAL A 210 -7.10 -6.40 0.94
N ALA A 211 -5.86 -6.88 1.07
CA ALA A 211 -5.57 -8.31 1.03
C ALA A 211 -6.30 -9.09 2.14
N ALA A 212 -6.48 -8.49 3.32
CA ALA A 212 -7.27 -9.09 4.39
C ALA A 212 -8.76 -9.16 4.05
N LEU A 213 -9.31 -8.13 3.40
CA LEU A 213 -10.70 -8.08 2.96
C LEU A 213 -10.99 -9.02 1.78
N GLU A 214 -10.09 -9.11 0.79
CA GLU A 214 -10.16 -10.06 -0.34
C GLU A 214 -10.17 -11.51 0.15
N ARG A 215 -9.32 -11.86 1.13
CA ARG A 215 -9.32 -13.20 1.74
C ARG A 215 -10.66 -13.57 2.40
N ARG A 216 -11.47 -12.57 2.79
CA ARG A 216 -12.82 -12.76 3.33
C ARG A 216 -13.92 -12.65 2.28
N GLY A 217 -13.59 -12.40 1.02
CA GLY A 217 -14.55 -12.21 -0.07
C GLY A 217 -15.35 -10.91 0.02
N MET A 218 -14.82 -9.88 0.69
CA MET A 218 -15.46 -8.56 0.81
C MET A 218 -15.05 -7.57 -0.28
N LEU A 219 -14.00 -7.89 -1.03
CA LEU A 219 -13.52 -7.15 -2.19
C LEU A 219 -13.27 -8.14 -3.34
N TRP A 220 -13.45 -7.67 -4.57
CA TRP A 220 -13.36 -8.46 -5.81
C TRP A 220 -12.31 -7.89 -6.76
#